data_AF-A0A3N5SGA7-F1
#
_entry.id   AF-A0A3N5SGA7-F1
#
_cell.length_a   1.000
_cell.length_b   1.000
_cell.length_c   1.000
_cell.angle_alpha   90.00
_cell.angle_beta   90.00
_cell.angle_gamma   90.00
#
_symmetry.space_group_name_H-M   'P 1'
#
loop_
_entity.id
_entity.type
_entity.pdbx_description
1 polymer ?
#
loop_
_entity_poly.entity_id
_entity_poly.type
_entity_poly.pdbx_seq_one_letter_code
_entity_poly.pdbx_strand_id
1 'polypeptide(L)'
;MSQKINQNWYRLLIPITDAPTDAPKVAAALRSSLEARDYIPFDPFPGGTGTPLGLTSMVRLFVAPPQDGWVVVLGEYPENLIDNVSRELDSPVLYGWLTETEGGFALFEGSTRRDDPAAFDRYLRRGQSDDILRRAFAGELKVEAVDSDKPPVAVLGADALPPELRQMAEDQGADPVKAGKMFERISGTLLNRLGGGAGKEEQEQARAMIMGGGGMDVWNSLKGQRVRAIAGVLNLPGNWRLPSLQAVRDAYQVHRLRQRSPRLALMPGDREVMQAVPDALEYVPVYMGHK
;
A
#
# COMPACT_ATOMS: atom_id res chain seq x y z
N MET A 1 4.95 -6.80 22.30
CA MET A 1 5.31 -5.74 21.34
C MET A 1 4.47 -5.93 20.09
N SER A 2 3.37 -5.18 19.92
CA SER A 2 2.62 -5.20 18.66
C SER A 2 3.48 -4.61 17.56
N GLN A 3 3.83 -5.43 16.58
CA GLN A 3 4.51 -5.00 15.36
C GLN A 3 3.55 -4.02 14.65
N LYS A 4 3.91 -2.74 14.60
CA LYS A 4 3.18 -1.76 13.78
C LYS A 4 3.18 -2.30 12.36
N ILE A 5 2.00 -2.58 11.81
CA ILE A 5 1.85 -2.91 10.40
C ILE A 5 2.22 -1.64 9.65
N ASN A 6 3.42 -1.60 9.07
CA ASN A 6 3.89 -0.47 8.27
C ASN A 6 2.98 -0.37 7.04
N GLN A 7 2.10 0.62 7.01
CA GLN A 7 1.12 0.81 5.92
C GLN A 7 1.73 1.57 4.74
N ASN A 8 2.97 1.25 4.38
CA ASN A 8 3.61 1.92 3.27
C ASN A 8 3.13 1.30 1.95
N TRP A 9 2.84 2.16 0.99
CA TRP A 9 2.54 1.79 -0.38
C TRP A 9 3.58 2.42 -1.30
N TYR A 10 4.20 1.58 -2.12
CA TYR A 10 5.16 1.99 -3.14
C TYR A 10 4.87 1.24 -4.43
N ARG A 11 4.93 1.96 -5.55
CA ARG A 11 4.73 1.42 -6.90
C ARG A 11 5.68 2.08 -7.89
N LEU A 12 6.26 1.26 -8.75
CA LEU A 12 6.81 1.73 -10.02
C LEU A 12 5.79 1.40 -11.10
N LEU A 13 5.42 2.40 -11.90
CA LEU A 13 4.56 2.24 -13.07
C LEU A 13 5.39 2.60 -14.30
N ILE A 14 5.58 1.61 -15.15
CA ILE A 14 6.49 1.68 -16.30
C ILE A 14 5.63 1.55 -17.56
N PRO A 15 5.59 2.56 -18.44
CA PRO A 15 4.84 2.47 -19.66
C PRO A 15 5.49 1.42 -20.58
N ILE A 16 4.65 0.62 -21.21
CA ILE A 16 5.01 -0.48 -22.08
C ILE A 16 5.11 0.01 -23.51
N THR A 17 6.06 -0.55 -24.24
CA THR A 17 6.13 -0.42 -25.70
C THR A 17 5.86 -1.75 -26.40
N ASP A 18 6.15 -2.90 -25.76
CA ASP A 18 6.02 -4.25 -26.32
C ASP A 18 5.38 -5.27 -25.34
N ALA A 19 4.05 -5.37 -25.38
CA ALA A 19 3.24 -5.99 -24.34
C ALA A 19 3.63 -7.39 -23.82
N PRO A 20 4.01 -8.43 -24.59
CA PRO A 20 4.25 -9.75 -23.98
C PRO A 20 5.63 -9.90 -23.31
N THR A 21 6.60 -9.03 -23.63
CA THR A 21 7.99 -9.18 -23.15
C THR A 21 8.36 -8.25 -22.01
N ASP A 22 7.51 -7.29 -21.69
CA ASP A 22 7.92 -6.15 -20.87
C ASP A 22 8.02 -6.48 -19.38
N ALA A 23 7.19 -7.36 -18.81
CA ALA A 23 7.37 -7.78 -17.40
C ALA A 23 8.69 -8.54 -17.16
N PRO A 24 9.08 -9.55 -17.96
CA PRO A 24 10.40 -10.15 -17.86
C PRO A 24 11.56 -9.17 -18.07
N LYS A 25 11.44 -8.22 -19.02
CA LYS A 25 12.45 -7.17 -19.24
C LYS A 25 12.61 -6.27 -18.00
N VAL A 26 11.50 -5.79 -17.44
CA VAL A 26 11.48 -4.98 -16.19
C VAL A 26 12.10 -5.76 -15.03
N ALA A 27 11.75 -7.04 -14.87
CA ALA A 27 12.33 -7.89 -13.83
C ALA A 27 13.84 -8.09 -14.01
N ALA A 28 14.30 -8.24 -15.26
CA ALA A 28 15.73 -8.33 -15.56
C ALA A 28 16.47 -7.03 -15.22
N ALA A 29 15.91 -5.86 -15.58
CA ALA A 29 16.50 -4.57 -15.25
C ALA A 29 16.59 -4.32 -13.74
N LEU A 30 15.54 -4.68 -13.00
CA LEU A 30 15.56 -4.64 -11.52
C LEU A 30 16.67 -5.53 -10.95
N ARG A 31 16.82 -6.76 -11.45
CA ARG A 31 17.88 -7.67 -10.99
C ARG A 31 19.26 -7.13 -11.32
N SER A 32 19.51 -6.71 -12.57
CA SER A 32 20.82 -6.17 -12.97
C SER A 32 21.21 -4.95 -12.14
N SER A 33 20.26 -4.03 -11.93
CA SER A 33 20.46 -2.83 -11.11
C SER A 33 20.78 -3.14 -9.63
N LEU A 34 20.24 -4.25 -9.09
CA LEU A 34 20.52 -4.72 -7.73
C LEU A 34 21.84 -5.51 -7.65
N GLU A 35 22.13 -6.35 -8.65
CA GLU A 35 23.39 -7.11 -8.76
C GLU A 35 24.60 -6.18 -8.86
N ALA A 36 24.47 -5.06 -9.58
CA ALA A 36 25.48 -4.00 -9.64
C ALA A 36 25.79 -3.35 -8.27
N ARG A 37 25.04 -3.72 -7.22
CA ARG A 37 25.19 -3.26 -5.83
C ARG A 37 25.41 -4.43 -4.88
N ASP A 38 25.95 -5.52 -5.39
CA ASP A 38 26.30 -6.73 -4.63
C ASP A 38 25.11 -7.43 -3.97
N TYR A 39 23.88 -7.14 -4.42
CA TYR A 39 22.73 -7.96 -4.01
C TYR A 39 22.78 -9.30 -4.73
N ILE A 40 22.53 -10.37 -3.99
CA ILE A 40 22.46 -11.74 -4.49
C ILE A 40 21.00 -12.20 -4.61
N PRO A 41 20.63 -12.93 -5.68
CA PRO A 41 19.29 -13.46 -5.84
C PRO A 41 18.99 -14.56 -4.82
N PHE A 42 17.73 -14.64 -4.39
CA PHE A 42 17.22 -15.78 -3.64
C PHE A 42 15.74 -16.02 -3.96
N ASP A 43 15.23 -17.21 -3.62
CA ASP A 43 13.84 -17.57 -3.85
C ASP A 43 13.23 -18.18 -2.58
N PRO A 44 12.42 -17.41 -1.83
CA PRO A 44 11.85 -17.86 -0.56
C PRO A 44 10.61 -18.75 -0.73
N PHE A 45 10.12 -18.96 -1.95
CA PHE A 45 8.86 -19.67 -2.18
C PHE A 45 9.06 -21.19 -2.25
N PRO A 46 7.99 -21.99 -2.14
CA PRO A 46 8.09 -23.45 -2.20
C PRO A 46 8.85 -23.95 -3.44
N GLY A 47 10.02 -24.56 -3.23
CA GLY A 47 10.86 -25.11 -4.32
C GLY A 47 11.94 -24.19 -4.81
N GLY A 48 12.02 -22.99 -4.26
CA GLY A 48 13.14 -22.08 -4.42
C GLY A 48 14.35 -22.49 -3.58
N THR A 49 15.38 -21.65 -3.66
CA THR A 49 16.65 -21.80 -2.96
C THR A 49 16.55 -21.50 -1.45
N GLY A 50 15.42 -20.99 -0.98
CA GLY A 50 15.25 -20.43 0.36
C GLY A 50 15.94 -19.07 0.51
N THR A 51 15.81 -18.47 1.70
CA THR A 51 16.50 -17.23 2.07
C THR A 51 17.88 -17.54 2.64
N PRO A 52 18.98 -17.06 2.04
CA PRO A 52 20.32 -17.24 2.57
C PRO A 52 20.48 -16.69 4.00
N LEU A 53 21.30 -17.35 4.81
CA LEU A 53 21.67 -16.86 6.13
C LEU A 53 22.62 -15.65 6.02
N GLY A 54 22.48 -14.69 6.93
CA GLY A 54 23.40 -13.54 7.04
C GLY A 54 23.09 -12.37 6.10
N LEU A 55 21.93 -12.35 5.45
CA LEU A 55 21.46 -11.16 4.73
C LEU A 55 21.01 -10.07 5.72
N THR A 56 21.54 -8.86 5.59
CA THR A 56 21.16 -7.71 6.43
C THR A 56 20.16 -6.78 5.75
N SER A 57 20.12 -6.79 4.41
CA SER A 57 19.16 -6.03 3.61
C SER A 57 18.49 -6.94 2.60
N MET A 58 17.19 -6.73 2.37
CA MET A 58 16.40 -7.55 1.43
C MET A 58 15.49 -6.65 0.60
N VAL A 59 15.49 -6.86 -0.71
CA VAL A 59 14.57 -6.27 -1.67
C VAL A 59 13.59 -7.35 -2.10
N ARG A 60 12.29 -7.08 -1.94
CA ARG A 60 11.20 -8.02 -2.19
C ARG A 60 10.18 -7.36 -3.12
N LEU A 61 10.30 -7.65 -4.40
CA LEU A 61 9.46 -7.05 -5.42
C LEU A 61 8.69 -8.12 -6.19
N PHE A 62 7.55 -7.72 -6.71
CA PHE A 62 6.83 -8.45 -7.75
C PHE A 62 6.59 -7.54 -8.94
N VAL A 63 6.85 -8.05 -10.13
CA VAL A 63 6.53 -7.38 -11.39
C VAL A 63 5.23 -7.98 -11.90
N ALA A 64 4.18 -7.16 -11.98
CA ALA A 64 2.87 -7.57 -12.46
C ALA A 64 2.89 -7.83 -13.97
N PRO A 65 1.98 -8.69 -14.49
CA PRO A 65 1.78 -8.81 -15.91
C PRO A 65 1.36 -7.45 -16.51
N PRO A 66 1.76 -7.17 -17.77
CA PRO A 66 1.33 -6.02 -18.56
C PRO A 66 -0.18 -5.80 -18.57
N GLN A 67 -0.63 -4.61 -18.17
CA GLN A 67 -2.04 -4.23 -18.17
C GLN A 67 -2.21 -2.77 -18.59
N ASP A 68 -3.17 -2.51 -19.49
CA ASP A 68 -3.57 -1.16 -19.93
C ASP A 68 -2.38 -0.29 -20.42
N GLY A 69 -1.33 -0.90 -20.97
CA GLY A 69 -0.12 -0.23 -21.42
C GLY A 69 0.93 0.03 -20.33
N TRP A 70 0.84 -0.66 -19.18
CA TRP A 70 1.72 -0.47 -18.03
C TRP A 70 2.23 -1.80 -17.47
N VAL A 71 3.48 -1.81 -17.01
CA VAL A 71 3.99 -2.77 -16.02
C VAL A 71 3.96 -2.10 -14.66
N VAL A 72 3.41 -2.79 -13.66
CA VAL A 72 3.40 -2.34 -12.27
C VAL A 72 4.39 -3.17 -11.45
N VAL A 73 5.29 -2.52 -10.74
CA VAL A 73 6.19 -3.17 -9.77
C VAL A 73 5.69 -2.88 -8.36
N LEU A 74 5.48 -3.94 -7.59
CA LEU A 74 5.02 -3.90 -6.21
C LEU A 74 6.20 -4.12 -5.26
N GLY A 75 6.33 -3.28 -4.25
CA GLY A 75 7.21 -3.50 -3.09
C GLY A 75 8.11 -2.31 -2.77
N GLU A 76 8.93 -2.46 -1.73
CA GLU A 76 9.87 -1.44 -1.28
C GLU A 76 11.20 -1.60 -2.03
N TYR A 77 11.75 -0.47 -2.50
CA TYR A 77 13.01 -0.42 -3.23
C TYR A 77 13.96 0.62 -2.63
N PRO A 78 15.28 0.44 -2.80
CA PRO A 78 16.26 1.48 -2.52
C PRO A 78 16.00 2.71 -3.40
N GLU A 79 16.20 3.91 -2.86
CA GLU A 79 15.87 5.18 -3.52
C GLU A 79 16.57 5.34 -4.89
N ASN A 80 17.83 4.93 -4.97
CA ASN A 80 18.62 4.97 -6.21
C ASN A 80 18.37 3.74 -7.12
N LEU A 81 17.34 2.92 -6.90
CA LEU A 81 17.05 1.83 -7.84
C LEU A 81 16.33 2.36 -9.09
N ILE A 82 15.50 3.38 -8.91
CA ILE A 82 14.53 3.84 -9.91
C ILE A 82 15.22 4.49 -11.11
N ASP A 83 16.26 5.29 -10.86
CA ASP A 83 17.06 5.94 -11.90
C ASP A 83 17.84 4.93 -12.75
N ASN A 84 18.42 3.90 -12.13
CA ASN A 84 19.09 2.81 -12.84
C ASN A 84 18.10 2.05 -13.73
N VAL A 85 16.93 1.69 -13.20
CA VAL A 85 15.87 1.01 -13.96
C VAL A 85 15.39 1.86 -15.13
N SER A 86 15.18 3.16 -14.92
CA SER A 86 14.78 4.07 -16.01
C SER A 86 15.83 4.14 -17.12
N ARG A 87 17.12 4.21 -16.78
CA ARG A 87 18.21 4.21 -17.78
C ARG A 87 18.31 2.89 -18.53
N GLU A 88 18.24 1.77 -17.82
CA GLU A 88 18.42 0.44 -18.41
C GLU A 88 17.27 0.08 -19.36
N LEU A 89 16.04 0.51 -19.03
CA LEU A 89 14.87 0.30 -19.87
C LEU A 89 14.72 1.34 -20.99
N ASP A 90 15.55 2.38 -21.01
CA ASP A 90 15.35 3.58 -21.85
C ASP A 90 13.90 4.09 -21.83
N SER A 91 13.31 4.06 -20.62
CA SER A 91 11.89 4.33 -20.42
C SER A 91 11.66 5.13 -19.15
N PRO A 92 10.73 6.11 -19.18
CA PRO A 92 10.34 6.84 -17.98
C PRO A 92 9.72 5.91 -16.93
N VAL A 93 9.98 6.16 -15.66
CA VAL A 93 9.39 5.41 -14.54
C VAL A 93 8.58 6.35 -13.65
N LEU A 94 7.28 6.10 -13.52
CA LEU A 94 6.44 6.79 -12.55
C LEU A 94 6.57 6.10 -11.21
N TYR A 95 7.04 6.84 -10.21
CA TYR A 95 7.12 6.40 -8.83
C TYR A 95 5.94 6.95 -8.04
N GLY A 96 5.04 6.07 -7.57
CA GLY A 96 4.02 6.41 -6.57
C GLY A 96 4.45 5.96 -5.18
N TRP A 97 4.24 6.81 -4.17
CA TRP A 97 4.42 6.45 -2.76
C TRP A 97 3.30 7.00 -1.87
N LEU A 98 3.07 6.31 -0.77
CA LEU A 98 2.21 6.75 0.33
C LEU A 98 2.69 6.11 1.63
N THR A 99 2.99 6.93 2.62
CA THR A 99 3.44 6.55 3.96
C THR A 99 2.59 7.28 5.00
N GLU A 100 2.87 7.08 6.29
CA GLU A 100 2.21 7.84 7.37
C GLU A 100 2.48 9.36 7.29
N THR A 101 3.61 9.78 6.72
CA THR A 101 4.07 11.17 6.74
C THR A 101 3.98 11.86 5.38
N GLU A 102 4.04 11.10 4.29
CA GLU A 102 4.12 11.64 2.94
C GLU A 102 3.37 10.78 1.91
N GLY A 103 3.24 11.30 0.70
CA GLY A 103 2.67 10.53 -0.41
C GLY A 103 2.49 11.37 -1.66
N GLY A 104 2.80 10.82 -2.82
CA GLY A 104 2.78 11.56 -4.07
C GLY A 104 3.18 10.72 -5.27
N PHE A 105 3.49 11.41 -6.35
CA PHE A 105 4.04 10.84 -7.57
C PHE A 105 5.28 11.62 -8.00
N ALA A 106 6.25 10.91 -8.55
CA ALA A 106 7.48 11.43 -9.13
C ALA A 106 7.72 10.72 -10.46
N LEU A 107 8.24 11.44 -11.45
CA LEU A 107 8.66 10.89 -12.73
C LEU A 107 10.18 10.81 -12.76
N PHE A 108 10.71 9.64 -13.12
CA PHE A 108 12.14 9.43 -13.37
C PHE A 108 12.37 9.26 -14.86
N GLU A 109 13.27 10.07 -15.41
CA GLU A 109 13.79 9.93 -16.78
C GLU A 109 15.31 9.87 -16.71
N GLY A 110 15.84 8.65 -16.75
CA GLY A 110 17.23 8.39 -16.44
C GLY A 110 17.56 8.82 -15.01
N SER A 111 18.49 9.77 -14.84
CA SER A 111 18.87 10.32 -13.53
C SER A 111 18.03 11.50 -13.05
N THR A 112 17.09 11.98 -13.86
CA THR A 112 16.33 13.19 -13.53
C THR A 112 15.01 12.81 -12.88
N ARG A 113 14.85 13.19 -11.60
CA ARG A 113 13.58 13.11 -10.87
C ARG A 113 12.79 14.41 -11.05
N ARG A 114 11.51 14.29 -11.41
CA ARG A 114 10.57 15.41 -11.54
C ARG A 114 9.30 15.15 -10.74
N ASP A 115 9.02 16.04 -9.81
CA ASP A 115 7.84 15.99 -8.94
C ASP A 115 6.82 17.08 -9.32
N ASP A 116 7.08 17.83 -10.41
CA ASP A 116 6.22 18.88 -10.91
C ASP A 116 5.08 18.34 -11.79
N PRO A 117 3.86 18.90 -11.73
CA PRO A 117 2.72 18.42 -12.52
C PRO A 117 3.00 18.34 -14.03
N ALA A 118 3.73 19.31 -14.59
CA ALA A 118 3.99 19.39 -16.03
C ALA A 118 4.83 18.20 -16.55
N ALA A 119 5.57 17.51 -15.68
CA ALA A 119 6.26 16.28 -16.06
C ALA A 119 5.29 15.15 -16.47
N PHE A 120 4.04 15.19 -16.00
CA PHE A 120 3.06 14.14 -16.17
C PHE A 120 2.06 14.37 -17.31
N ASP A 121 2.15 15.49 -18.04
CA ASP A 121 1.16 15.87 -19.07
C ASP A 121 0.91 14.77 -20.11
N ARG A 122 1.97 14.03 -20.50
CA ARG A 122 1.87 12.92 -21.48
C ARG A 122 1.08 11.70 -20.96
N TYR A 123 0.86 11.61 -19.66
CA TYR A 123 0.17 10.50 -19.00
C TYR A 123 -1.24 10.89 -18.56
N LEU A 124 -1.75 12.05 -18.97
CA LEU A 124 -3.12 12.44 -18.68
C LEU A 124 -4.12 11.45 -19.28
N ARG A 125 -5.13 11.11 -18.48
CA ARG A 125 -6.30 10.38 -18.99
C ARG A 125 -7.02 11.25 -20.02
N ARG A 126 -7.56 10.61 -21.06
CA ARG A 126 -8.32 11.30 -22.10
C ARG A 126 -9.44 12.16 -21.49
N GLY A 127 -9.45 13.44 -21.84
CA GLY A 127 -10.44 14.42 -21.37
C GLY A 127 -10.07 15.14 -20.07
N GLN A 128 -8.95 14.80 -19.44
CA GLN A 128 -8.39 15.58 -18.33
C GLN A 128 -7.53 16.73 -18.85
N SER A 129 -7.32 17.75 -18.02
CA SER A 129 -6.50 18.92 -18.34
C SER A 129 -5.37 19.12 -17.34
N ASP A 130 -4.33 19.82 -17.78
CA ASP A 130 -3.18 20.19 -16.94
C ASP A 130 -3.61 20.98 -15.70
N ASP A 131 -4.70 21.75 -15.80
CA ASP A 131 -5.25 22.48 -14.67
C ASP A 131 -5.77 21.55 -13.58
N ILE A 132 -6.53 20.51 -13.96
CA ILE A 132 -7.01 19.51 -13.02
C ILE A 132 -5.83 18.76 -12.39
N LEU A 133 -4.79 18.46 -13.17
CA LEU A 133 -3.58 17.83 -12.67
C LEU A 133 -2.86 18.70 -11.63
N ARG A 134 -2.68 20.00 -11.89
CA ARG A 134 -2.09 20.94 -10.91
C ARG A 134 -2.90 20.98 -9.61
N ARG A 135 -4.22 21.05 -9.71
CA ARG A 135 -5.13 21.04 -8.57
C ARG A 135 -5.07 19.71 -7.79
N ALA A 136 -4.88 18.59 -8.48
CA ALA A 136 -4.67 17.28 -7.85
C ALA A 136 -3.37 17.26 -7.03
N PHE A 137 -2.26 17.75 -7.59
CA PHE A 137 -0.97 17.86 -6.88
C PHE A 137 -1.03 18.83 -5.69
N ALA A 138 -1.80 19.91 -5.80
CA ALA A 138 -2.07 20.84 -4.72
C ALA A 138 -3.00 20.27 -3.62
N GLY A 139 -3.66 19.14 -3.86
CA GLY A 139 -4.59 18.52 -2.90
C GLY A 139 -5.97 19.20 -2.85
N GLU A 140 -6.35 19.93 -3.90
CA GLU A 140 -7.60 20.69 -3.96
C GLU A 140 -8.79 19.88 -4.48
N LEU A 141 -8.52 18.72 -5.10
CA LEU A 141 -9.57 17.85 -5.61
C LEU A 141 -10.15 16.99 -4.49
N LYS A 142 -11.47 17.03 -4.36
CA LYS A 142 -12.19 16.11 -3.48
C LYS A 142 -12.24 14.74 -4.14
N VAL A 143 -11.83 13.72 -3.40
CA VAL A 143 -11.95 12.31 -3.80
C VAL A 143 -12.82 11.58 -2.80
N GLU A 144 -13.65 10.67 -3.30
CA GLU A 144 -14.48 9.83 -2.45
C GLU A 144 -13.61 8.97 -1.52
N ALA A 145 -14.11 8.71 -0.32
CA ALA A 145 -13.45 7.80 0.61
C ALA A 145 -13.46 6.39 0.00
N VAL A 146 -12.37 5.65 0.21
CA VAL A 146 -12.32 4.24 -0.18
C VAL A 146 -12.64 3.40 1.04
N ASP A 147 -13.30 2.27 0.81
CA ASP A 147 -13.43 1.25 1.82
C ASP A 147 -12.03 0.78 2.22
N SER A 148 -11.82 0.66 3.53
CA SER A 148 -10.57 0.18 4.09
C SER A 148 -10.29 -1.21 3.54
N ASP A 149 -9.05 -1.44 3.06
CA ASP A 149 -8.59 -2.78 2.63
C ASP A 149 -8.49 -3.76 3.81
N LYS A 150 -8.81 -3.32 5.04
CA LYS A 150 -8.96 -4.22 6.19
C LYS A 150 -10.35 -4.88 6.12
N PRO A 151 -10.47 -6.19 6.41
CA PRO A 151 -11.78 -6.72 6.78
C PRO A 151 -12.31 -5.83 7.91
N PRO A 152 -13.63 -5.53 7.94
CA PRO A 152 -14.20 -4.78 9.04
C PRO A 152 -13.75 -5.49 10.31
N VAL A 153 -12.86 -4.86 11.08
CA VAL A 153 -12.72 -5.22 12.48
C VAL A 153 -14.14 -5.05 12.95
N ALA A 154 -14.79 -6.16 13.31
CA ALA A 154 -16.10 -6.09 13.90
C ALA A 154 -15.96 -5.05 15.01
N VAL A 155 -16.50 -3.86 14.76
CA VAL A 155 -16.87 -2.96 15.81
C VAL A 155 -17.93 -3.79 16.49
N LEU A 156 -17.49 -4.59 17.47
CA LEU A 156 -18.34 -5.14 18.49
C LEU A 156 -19.25 -3.97 18.83
N GLY A 157 -20.52 -4.12 18.45
CA GLY A 157 -21.49 -3.06 18.57
C GLY A 157 -21.44 -2.49 19.98
N ALA A 158 -21.96 -1.27 20.13
CA ALA A 158 -21.95 -0.48 21.36
C ALA A 158 -22.49 -1.16 22.65
N ASP A 159 -22.75 -2.47 22.65
CA ASP A 159 -23.21 -3.29 23.77
C ASP A 159 -22.25 -4.44 24.19
N ALA A 160 -21.07 -4.58 23.59
CA ALA A 160 -20.11 -5.59 24.03
C ALA A 160 -18.85 -4.95 24.62
N LEU A 161 -18.94 -4.58 25.91
CA LEU A 161 -17.76 -4.32 26.74
C LEU A 161 -16.75 -5.47 26.57
N PRO A 162 -15.45 -5.17 26.36
CA PRO A 162 -14.37 -6.14 26.37
C PRO A 162 -14.46 -7.05 27.61
N PRO A 163 -14.14 -8.35 27.49
CA PRO A 163 -14.31 -9.32 28.57
C PRO A 163 -13.61 -8.92 29.87
N GLU A 164 -12.48 -8.23 29.76
CA GLU A 164 -11.69 -7.69 30.89
C GLU A 164 -12.44 -6.59 31.66
N LEU A 165 -13.27 -5.78 30.97
CA LEU A 165 -14.09 -4.73 31.59
C LEU A 165 -15.42 -5.26 32.14
N ARG A 166 -15.95 -6.36 31.58
CA ARG A 166 -17.10 -7.07 32.17
C ARG A 166 -16.72 -7.70 33.51
N GLN A 167 -15.57 -8.37 33.58
CA GLN A 167 -15.05 -8.92 34.83
C GLN A 167 -14.84 -7.83 35.89
N MET A 168 -14.29 -6.69 35.50
CA MET A 168 -14.05 -5.58 36.45
C MET A 168 -15.35 -4.93 36.95
N ALA A 169 -16.40 -4.88 36.12
CA ALA A 169 -17.72 -4.37 36.50
C ALA A 169 -18.51 -5.35 37.38
N GLU A 170 -18.39 -6.65 37.11
CA GLU A 170 -18.97 -7.73 37.93
C GLU A 170 -18.28 -7.81 39.30
N ASP A 171 -16.96 -7.68 39.36
CA ASP A 171 -16.17 -7.76 40.60
C ASP A 171 -16.37 -6.55 41.54
N GLN A 172 -16.75 -5.39 41.01
CA GLN A 172 -16.93 -4.16 41.80
C GLN A 172 -18.40 -3.80 42.07
N GLY A 173 -19.36 -4.63 41.63
CA GLY A 173 -20.79 -4.38 41.85
C GLY A 173 -21.27 -3.03 41.31
N ALA A 174 -20.58 -2.49 40.30
CA ALA A 174 -20.83 -1.16 39.79
C ALA A 174 -21.96 -1.18 38.76
N ASP A 175 -22.98 -0.36 38.99
CA ASP A 175 -24.12 -0.18 38.09
C ASP A 175 -23.64 0.27 36.70
N PRO A 176 -23.78 -0.56 35.64
CA PRO A 176 -23.28 -0.26 34.31
C PRO A 176 -23.88 1.02 33.73
N VAL A 177 -25.08 1.40 34.19
CA VAL A 177 -25.77 2.64 33.78
C VAL A 177 -25.09 3.87 34.39
N LYS A 178 -24.50 3.76 35.58
CA LYS A 178 -23.77 4.87 36.23
C LYS A 178 -22.36 5.05 35.64
N ALA A 179 -21.70 3.95 35.27
CA ALA A 179 -20.42 4.01 34.57
C ALA A 179 -20.55 4.68 33.18
N GLY A 180 -21.61 4.34 32.43
CA GLY A 180 -21.93 5.01 31.16
C GLY A 180 -22.14 6.53 31.32
N LYS A 181 -22.89 6.96 32.33
CA LYS A 181 -23.13 8.39 32.60
C LYS A 181 -21.89 9.15 33.05
N MET A 182 -20.97 8.51 33.78
CA MET A 182 -19.69 9.13 34.12
C MET A 182 -18.78 9.25 32.90
N PHE A 183 -18.77 8.24 32.03
CA PHE A 183 -18.01 8.28 30.78
C PHE A 183 -18.52 9.37 29.84
N GLU A 184 -19.84 9.50 29.65
CA GLU A 184 -20.46 10.59 28.86
C GLU A 184 -20.14 11.97 29.41
N ARG A 185 -20.13 12.13 30.73
CA ARG A 185 -19.84 13.41 31.38
C ARG A 185 -18.36 13.79 31.24
N ILE A 186 -17.44 12.83 31.34
CA ILE A 186 -16.01 13.06 31.17
C ILE A 186 -15.66 13.32 29.68
N SER A 187 -16.23 12.54 28.76
CA SER A 187 -16.04 12.71 27.32
C SER A 187 -16.66 14.01 26.79
N GLY A 188 -17.84 14.41 27.26
CA GLY A 188 -18.45 15.71 26.92
C GLY A 188 -17.63 16.92 27.42
N THR A 189 -16.97 16.79 28.57
CA THR A 189 -16.14 17.88 29.13
C THR A 189 -14.77 17.97 28.44
N LEU A 190 -14.19 16.85 28.02
CA LEU A 190 -12.96 16.80 27.23
C LEU A 190 -13.19 17.31 25.79
N LEU A 191 -14.32 16.96 25.18
CA LEU A 191 -14.67 17.40 23.83
C LEU A 191 -14.95 18.92 23.76
N ASN A 192 -15.57 19.49 24.79
CA ASN A 192 -15.80 20.94 24.87
C ASN A 192 -14.51 21.74 25.13
N ARG A 193 -13.54 21.19 25.87
CA ARG A 193 -12.24 21.86 26.09
C ARG A 193 -11.35 21.88 24.85
N LEU A 194 -11.47 20.89 23.96
CA LEU A 194 -10.80 20.86 22.67
C LEU A 194 -11.46 21.77 21.61
N GLY A 195 -12.68 22.26 21.87
CA GLY A 195 -13.43 23.09 20.92
C GLY A 195 -13.11 24.58 20.94
N GLY A 196 -12.34 25.06 21.92
CA GLY A 196 -12.21 26.49 22.21
C GLY A 196 -11.01 27.23 21.59
N GLY A 197 -10.13 26.56 20.84
CA GLY A 197 -8.90 27.22 20.36
C GLY A 197 -8.12 26.53 19.25
N ALA A 198 -8.66 25.48 18.64
CA ALA A 198 -8.02 24.75 17.55
C ALA A 198 -8.62 25.18 16.21
N GLY A 199 -7.80 25.43 15.19
CA GLY A 199 -8.27 25.75 13.84
C GLY A 199 -9.16 24.62 13.28
N LYS A 200 -10.04 24.91 12.32
CA LYS A 200 -10.94 23.90 11.71
C LYS A 200 -10.20 22.61 11.29
N GLU A 201 -8.96 22.74 10.82
CA GLU A 201 -8.08 21.63 10.44
C GLU A 201 -7.64 20.75 11.62
N GLU A 202 -7.25 21.36 12.75
CA GLU A 202 -6.91 20.62 13.98
C GLU A 202 -8.15 19.98 14.61
N GLN A 203 -9.31 20.61 14.48
CA GLN A 203 -10.58 20.09 14.97
C GLN A 203 -11.07 18.90 14.14
N GLU A 204 -10.85 18.90 12.82
CA GLU A 204 -11.12 17.77 11.94
C GLU A 204 -10.11 16.63 12.15
N GLN A 205 -8.82 16.95 12.32
CA GLN A 205 -7.80 15.96 12.71
C GLN A 205 -8.08 15.35 14.09
N ALA A 206 -8.48 16.15 15.08
CA ALA A 206 -8.83 15.65 16.40
C ALA A 206 -10.12 14.82 16.38
N ARG A 207 -11.13 15.21 15.60
CA ARG A 207 -12.35 14.40 15.39
C ARG A 207 -12.05 13.08 14.67
N ALA A 208 -11.15 13.10 13.69
CA ALA A 208 -10.69 11.89 13.00
C ALA A 208 -9.85 10.97 13.91
N MET A 209 -9.06 11.53 14.83
CA MET A 209 -8.32 10.77 15.84
C MET A 209 -9.22 10.15 16.91
N ILE A 210 -10.28 10.85 17.34
CA ILE A 210 -11.17 10.41 18.43
C ILE A 210 -12.16 9.34 17.96
N MET A 211 -12.61 9.37 16.69
CA MET A 211 -13.58 8.40 16.15
C MET A 211 -12.92 7.11 15.61
N GLY A 212 -11.61 7.09 15.41
CA GLY A 212 -10.87 5.99 14.76
C GLY A 212 -10.02 5.17 15.72
N GLY A 213 -10.65 4.49 16.70
CA GLY A 213 -10.01 3.61 17.70
C GLY A 213 -9.25 2.38 17.17
N GLY A 214 -8.65 2.45 16.00
CA GLY A 214 -7.82 1.42 15.39
C GLY A 214 -7.21 1.93 14.07
N GLY A 215 -6.03 2.55 14.14
CA GLY A 215 -5.13 2.93 13.03
C GLY A 215 -5.81 3.36 11.73
N MET A 216 -5.87 4.68 11.49
CA MET A 216 -6.38 5.28 10.23
C MET A 216 -5.88 4.49 9.02
N ASP A 217 -6.80 4.17 8.11
CA ASP A 217 -6.43 3.79 6.76
C ASP A 217 -5.72 4.98 6.09
N VAL A 218 -4.42 4.83 5.83
CA VAL A 218 -3.57 5.85 5.22
C VAL A 218 -4.14 6.39 3.90
N TRP A 219 -4.96 5.61 3.19
CA TRP A 219 -5.61 6.03 1.95
C TRP A 219 -6.67 7.11 2.12
N ASN A 220 -7.32 7.17 3.28
CA ASN A 220 -8.34 8.18 3.58
C ASN A 220 -7.75 9.43 4.25
N SER A 221 -6.44 9.45 4.55
CA SER A 221 -5.72 10.65 4.97
C SER A 221 -5.66 11.70 3.85
N LEU A 222 -5.33 12.96 4.18
CA LEU A 222 -5.11 14.01 3.16
C LEU A 222 -4.05 13.63 2.12
N LYS A 223 -3.01 12.90 2.53
CA LYS A 223 -1.94 12.45 1.61
C LYS A 223 -2.44 11.33 0.70
N GLY A 224 -3.20 10.38 1.25
CA GLY A 224 -3.87 9.34 0.47
C GLY A 224 -4.87 9.91 -0.53
N GLN A 225 -5.66 10.90 -0.10
CA GLN A 225 -6.58 11.64 -0.97
C GLN A 225 -5.84 12.32 -2.13
N ARG A 226 -4.71 12.98 -1.86
CA ARG A 226 -3.85 13.57 -2.90
C ARG A 226 -3.34 12.52 -3.89
N VAL A 227 -2.80 11.39 -3.41
CA VAL A 227 -2.33 10.30 -4.27
C VAL A 227 -3.45 9.78 -5.15
N ARG A 228 -4.65 9.53 -4.59
CA ARG A 228 -5.83 9.11 -5.36
C ARG A 228 -6.28 10.15 -6.37
N ALA A 229 -6.25 11.43 -6.01
CA ALA A 229 -6.59 12.52 -6.91
C ALA A 229 -5.65 12.54 -8.11
N ILE A 230 -4.33 12.50 -7.88
CA ILE A 230 -3.33 12.44 -8.96
C ILE A 230 -3.58 11.21 -9.84
N ALA A 231 -3.69 10.02 -9.23
CA ALA A 231 -3.94 8.77 -9.96
C ALA A 231 -5.24 8.78 -10.79
N GLY A 232 -6.28 9.47 -10.31
CA GLY A 232 -7.55 9.62 -11.02
C GLY A 232 -7.47 10.48 -12.28
N VAL A 233 -6.52 11.43 -12.32
CA VAL A 233 -6.27 12.30 -13.49
C VAL A 233 -5.34 11.61 -14.50
N LEU A 234 -4.44 10.76 -14.02
CA LEU A 234 -3.52 10.00 -14.86
C LEU A 234 -4.19 8.78 -15.52
N ASN A 235 -3.65 8.37 -16.66
CA ASN A 235 -4.03 7.18 -17.41
C ASN A 235 -3.32 5.93 -16.86
N LEU A 236 -3.37 5.72 -15.55
CA LEU A 236 -2.79 4.54 -14.88
C LEU A 236 -3.63 3.28 -15.12
N PRO A 237 -3.07 2.07 -15.01
CA PRO A 237 -3.83 0.84 -15.20
C PRO A 237 -4.89 0.69 -14.10
N GLY A 238 -5.98 -0.02 -14.37
CA GLY A 238 -7.10 -0.16 -13.42
C GLY A 238 -6.68 -0.72 -12.04
N ASN A 239 -5.61 -1.51 -12.03
CA ASN A 239 -5.01 -2.16 -10.86
C ASN A 239 -3.81 -1.38 -10.27
N TRP A 240 -3.65 -0.08 -10.55
CA TRP A 240 -2.49 0.70 -10.07
C TRP A 240 -2.30 0.63 -8.54
N ARG A 241 -3.39 0.54 -7.78
CA ARG A 241 -3.39 0.47 -6.31
C ARG A 241 -3.29 -0.96 -5.78
N LEU A 242 -4.14 -1.85 -6.30
CA LEU A 242 -4.37 -3.22 -5.83
C LEU A 242 -3.96 -4.23 -6.91
N PRO A 243 -3.45 -5.42 -6.56
CA PRO A 243 -3.33 -5.98 -5.21
C PRO A 243 -2.19 -5.38 -4.39
N SER A 244 -2.14 -5.68 -3.09
CA SER A 244 -1.01 -5.32 -2.22
C SER A 244 0.16 -6.30 -2.40
N LEU A 245 1.38 -5.90 -2.02
CA LEU A 245 2.54 -6.80 -2.05
C LEU A 245 2.28 -8.08 -1.25
N GLN A 246 1.67 -7.94 -0.06
CA GLN A 246 1.36 -9.05 0.81
C GLN A 246 0.34 -10.00 0.17
N ALA A 247 -0.72 -9.47 -0.44
CA ALA A 247 -1.72 -10.27 -1.15
C ALA A 247 -1.10 -11.07 -2.31
N VAL A 248 -0.26 -10.43 -3.14
CA VAL A 248 0.45 -11.13 -4.22
C VAL A 248 1.40 -12.19 -3.68
N ARG A 249 2.19 -11.86 -2.65
CA ARG A 249 3.15 -12.81 -2.05
C ARG A 249 2.46 -14.05 -1.49
N ASP A 250 1.36 -13.87 -0.76
CA ASP A 250 0.63 -14.98 -0.13
C ASP A 250 -0.03 -15.85 -1.20
N ALA A 251 -0.69 -15.22 -2.19
CA ALA A 251 -1.26 -15.95 -3.32
C ALA A 251 -0.19 -16.70 -4.11
N TYR A 252 0.93 -16.05 -4.43
CA TYR A 252 2.05 -16.67 -5.14
C TYR A 252 2.57 -17.91 -4.41
N GLN A 253 2.75 -17.81 -3.09
CA GLN A 253 3.20 -18.92 -2.25
C GLN A 253 2.25 -20.12 -2.32
N VAL A 254 0.94 -19.88 -2.16
CA VAL A 254 -0.08 -20.95 -2.20
C VAL A 254 -0.20 -21.56 -3.59
N HIS A 255 -0.24 -20.73 -4.64
CA HIS A 255 -0.29 -21.20 -6.02
C HIS A 255 0.94 -22.05 -6.38
N ARG A 256 2.15 -21.63 -5.99
CA ARG A 256 3.39 -22.39 -6.24
C ARG A 256 3.40 -23.72 -5.48
N LEU A 257 2.93 -23.73 -4.23
CA LEU A 257 2.78 -24.96 -3.44
C LEU A 257 1.83 -25.94 -4.13
N ARG A 258 0.68 -25.45 -4.64
CA ARG A 258 -0.31 -26.25 -5.37
C ARG A 258 0.23 -26.79 -6.69
N GLN A 259 1.00 -26.00 -7.44
CA GLN A 259 1.63 -26.44 -8.68
C GLN A 259 2.59 -27.61 -8.44
N ARG A 260 3.35 -27.57 -7.33
CA ARG A 260 4.27 -28.64 -6.95
C ARG A 260 3.58 -29.86 -6.34
N SER A 261 2.53 -29.64 -5.55
CA SER A 261 1.80 -30.67 -4.83
C SER A 261 0.29 -30.57 -5.07
N PRO A 262 -0.22 -30.99 -6.26
CA PRO A 262 -1.63 -30.79 -6.62
C PRO A 262 -2.64 -31.51 -5.72
N ARG A 263 -2.20 -32.55 -4.98
CA ARG A 263 -3.05 -33.32 -4.06
C ARG A 263 -3.02 -32.79 -2.63
N LEU A 264 -2.22 -31.76 -2.34
CA LEU A 264 -2.15 -31.19 -1.00
C LEU A 264 -3.49 -30.54 -0.65
N ALA A 265 -4.02 -30.88 0.52
CA ALA A 265 -5.19 -30.21 1.06
C ALA A 265 -4.86 -28.73 1.32
N LEU A 266 -5.76 -27.84 0.93
CA LEU A 266 -5.62 -26.41 1.22
C LEU A 266 -5.85 -26.18 2.72
N MET A 267 -5.01 -25.35 3.31
CA MET A 267 -5.19 -24.88 4.69
C MET A 267 -6.38 -23.91 4.75
N PRO A 268 -6.99 -23.69 5.93
CA PRO A 268 -7.98 -22.63 6.11
C PRO A 268 -7.39 -21.26 5.68
N GLY A 269 -8.10 -20.52 4.82
CA GLY A 269 -7.64 -19.24 4.29
C GLY A 269 -6.95 -19.31 2.92
N ASP A 270 -6.42 -20.48 2.52
CA ASP A 270 -5.70 -20.62 1.24
C ASP A 270 -6.61 -20.36 0.04
N ARG A 271 -7.89 -20.72 0.12
CA ARG A 271 -8.85 -20.50 -0.98
C ARG A 271 -9.10 -19.01 -1.20
N GLU A 272 -9.31 -18.28 -0.11
CA GLU A 272 -9.55 -16.84 -0.12
C GLU A 272 -8.31 -16.11 -0.67
N VAL A 273 -7.12 -16.54 -0.25
CA VAL A 273 -5.83 -16.02 -0.74
C VAL A 273 -5.66 -16.25 -2.25
N MET A 274 -5.94 -17.46 -2.74
CA MET A 274 -5.88 -17.76 -4.18
C MET A 274 -6.94 -16.99 -4.98
N GLN A 275 -8.13 -16.77 -4.42
CA GLN A 275 -9.18 -15.99 -5.07
C GLN A 275 -8.86 -14.48 -5.13
N ALA A 276 -8.09 -13.97 -4.17
CA ALA A 276 -7.71 -12.56 -4.13
C ALA A 276 -6.75 -12.17 -5.27
N VAL A 277 -5.87 -13.08 -5.70
CA VAL A 277 -4.97 -12.89 -6.85
C VAL A 277 -4.89 -14.19 -7.66
N PRO A 278 -5.92 -14.50 -8.49
CA PRO A 278 -6.03 -15.78 -9.21
C PRO A 278 -4.89 -16.04 -10.19
N ASP A 279 -4.31 -14.97 -10.72
CA ASP A 279 -3.22 -14.89 -11.69
C ASP A 279 -1.84 -14.73 -11.02
N ALA A 280 -1.71 -15.04 -9.72
CA ALA A 280 -0.48 -14.77 -8.97
C ALA A 280 0.79 -15.34 -9.65
N LEU A 281 0.72 -16.49 -10.33
CA LEU A 281 1.87 -17.09 -11.01
C LEU A 281 2.33 -16.33 -12.26
N GLU A 282 1.55 -15.38 -12.78
CA GLU A 282 1.96 -14.49 -13.87
C GLU A 282 2.88 -13.35 -13.39
N TYR A 283 2.90 -13.08 -12.08
CA TYR A 283 3.82 -12.11 -11.51
C TYR A 283 5.24 -12.66 -11.49
N VAL A 284 6.22 -11.82 -11.85
CA VAL A 284 7.64 -12.19 -11.82
C VAL A 284 8.25 -11.73 -10.48
N PRO A 285 8.65 -12.66 -9.58
CA PRO A 285 9.29 -12.29 -8.32
C PRO A 285 10.72 -11.80 -8.56
N VAL A 286 11.09 -10.70 -7.89
CA VAL A 286 12.47 -10.20 -7.79
C VAL A 286 12.83 -10.11 -6.31
N TYR A 287 13.53 -11.14 -5.84
CA TYR A 287 13.95 -11.30 -4.45
C TYR A 287 15.47 -11.30 -4.40
N MET A 288 16.04 -10.25 -3.82
CA MET A 288 17.47 -9.98 -3.82
C MET A 288 17.90 -9.58 -2.41
N GLY A 289 19.06 -10.03 -1.95
CA GLY A 289 19.56 -9.74 -0.60
C GLY A 289 21.01 -9.27 -0.61
N HIS A 290 21.36 -8.39 0.31
CA HIS A 290 22.75 -7.94 0.53
C HIS A 290 23.19 -8.33 1.94
N LYS A 291 24.48 -8.63 2.10
CA LYS A 291 25.08 -9.00 3.39
C LYS A 291 25.37 -7.78 4.26
#